data_AF-A0A2X1LP43-F1
#
_entry.id   AF-A0A2X1LP43-F1
#
_cell.length_a   1.000
_cell.length_b   1.000
_cell.length_c   1.000
_cell.angle_alpha   90.00
_cell.angle_beta   90.00
_cell.angle_gamma   90.00
#
_symmetry.space_group_name_H-M   'P 1'
#
loop_
_entity.id
_entity.type
_entity.pdbx_description
1 polymer ?
#
loop_
_entity_poly.entity_id
_entity_poly.type
_entity_poly.pdbx_seq_one_letter_code
_entity_poly.pdbx_strand_id
1 'polypeptide(L)'
;MCKGSWAYANNKVITDTGCGNICLAGAVVEVIGTRGAMTITRYYASMSSGGGITNAQFTYINHGDAYAPGWRRDYNTKNQQPAFALGQTGSRVANDKAVGWNWNSGVYDADISGASTLILHFNMNAGSCPAVQFRVNYKNGGIFYRSARDGYGFEADWSEFYTTTPNPLRGMLVHIRRQNVTQGLLQVFAWAVCHLFRHGMVPAGLTGQVMSLRVQLTETVMN
;
A
#
# COMPACT_ATOMS: atom_id res chain seq x y z
N MET A 1 -3.96 -45.62 -17.99
CA MET A 1 -3.41 -44.35 -18.52
C MET A 1 -3.69 -44.31 -20.01
N CYS A 2 -4.40 -43.30 -20.49
CA CYS A 2 -4.61 -43.06 -21.92
C CYS A 2 -3.97 -41.72 -22.27
N LYS A 3 -3.17 -41.67 -23.34
CA LYS A 3 -2.54 -40.45 -23.87
C LYS A 3 -3.17 -40.15 -25.22
N GLY A 4 -3.68 -38.93 -25.41
CA GLY A 4 -4.22 -38.47 -26.68
C GLY A 4 -3.79 -37.03 -26.97
N SER A 5 -3.71 -36.69 -28.26
CA SER A 5 -3.50 -35.32 -28.75
C SER A 5 -4.55 -34.96 -29.80
N TRP A 6 -4.89 -33.67 -29.87
CA TRP A 6 -5.88 -33.16 -30.83
C TRP A 6 -5.21 -32.50 -32.03
N ALA A 7 -5.77 -32.70 -33.22
CA ALA A 7 -5.29 -32.08 -34.46
C ALA A 7 -5.53 -30.56 -34.47
N TYR A 8 -4.58 -29.80 -35.01
CA TYR A 8 -4.66 -28.33 -35.09
C TYR A 8 -5.84 -27.81 -35.93
N ALA A 9 -6.11 -28.44 -37.07
CA ALA A 9 -7.19 -28.02 -37.98
C ALA A 9 -8.60 -28.12 -37.36
N ASN A 10 -8.76 -28.99 -36.35
CA ASN A 10 -10.04 -29.24 -35.67
C ASN A 10 -9.97 -28.85 -34.19
N ASN A 11 -9.24 -27.79 -33.86
CA ASN A 11 -9.07 -27.34 -32.49
C ASN A 11 -10.43 -27.08 -31.82
N LYS A 12 -10.54 -27.44 -30.55
CA LYS A 12 -11.66 -27.09 -29.67
C LYS A 12 -11.11 -26.33 -28.47
N VAL A 13 -11.97 -25.55 -27.83
CA VAL A 13 -11.61 -24.76 -26.65
C VAL A 13 -12.61 -25.04 -25.54
N ILE A 14 -12.11 -25.36 -24.34
CA ILE A 14 -12.93 -25.42 -23.12
C ILE A 14 -12.87 -24.03 -22.48
N THR A 15 -14.03 -23.40 -22.29
CA THR A 15 -14.15 -21.99 -21.87
C THR A 15 -14.81 -21.81 -20.50
N ASP A 16 -15.39 -22.86 -19.94
CA ASP A 16 -16.13 -22.88 -18.67
C ASP A 16 -15.25 -23.29 -17.48
N THR A 17 -13.94 -23.04 -17.56
CA THR A 17 -12.98 -23.53 -16.57
C THR A 17 -12.84 -22.64 -15.35
N GLY A 18 -13.20 -21.35 -15.45
CA GLY A 18 -12.96 -20.33 -14.43
C GLY A 18 -11.49 -19.97 -14.18
N CYS A 19 -10.54 -20.73 -14.77
CA CYS A 19 -9.10 -20.52 -14.61
C CYS A 19 -8.36 -20.28 -15.94
N GLY A 20 -9.12 -19.98 -17.00
CA GLY A 20 -8.62 -19.60 -18.33
C GLY A 20 -8.99 -20.61 -19.42
N ASN A 21 -9.05 -20.13 -20.66
CA ASN A 21 -9.43 -20.95 -21.80
C ASN A 21 -8.38 -22.02 -22.13
N ILE A 22 -8.86 -23.22 -22.45
CA ILE A 22 -8.05 -24.41 -22.72
C ILE A 22 -8.19 -24.80 -24.19
N CYS A 23 -7.16 -24.58 -25.01
CA CYS A 23 -7.10 -25.17 -26.36
C CYS A 23 -6.78 -26.66 -26.29
N LEU A 24 -7.40 -27.48 -27.16
CA LEU A 24 -7.16 -28.92 -27.23
C LEU A 24 -6.09 -29.31 -28.25
N ALA A 25 -5.88 -28.50 -29.29
CA ALA A 25 -4.85 -28.74 -30.30
C ALA A 25 -3.46 -28.82 -29.68
N GLY A 26 -2.71 -29.87 -30.02
CA GLY A 26 -1.36 -30.09 -29.48
C GLY A 26 -1.31 -30.39 -27.97
N ALA A 27 -2.44 -30.47 -27.28
CA ALA A 27 -2.48 -30.81 -25.86
C ALA A 27 -2.25 -32.31 -25.66
N VAL A 28 -1.55 -32.67 -24.58
CA VAL A 28 -1.47 -34.05 -24.09
C VAL A 28 -2.42 -34.18 -22.92
N VAL A 29 -3.34 -35.14 -22.99
CA VAL A 29 -4.28 -35.44 -21.90
C VAL A 29 -3.91 -36.75 -21.25
N GLU A 30 -3.80 -36.72 -19.93
CA GLU A 30 -3.71 -37.90 -19.08
C GLU A 30 -4.97 -37.98 -18.22
N VAL A 31 -5.58 -39.17 -18.18
CA VAL A 31 -6.73 -39.46 -17.33
C VAL A 31 -6.37 -40.60 -16.39
N ILE A 32 -6.58 -40.37 -15.10
CA ILE A 32 -6.37 -41.33 -14.01
C ILE A 32 -7.70 -41.50 -13.28
N GLY A 33 -8.15 -42.73 -13.10
CA GLY A 33 -9.40 -43.06 -12.41
C GLY A 33 -10.47 -43.65 -13.33
N THR A 34 -11.72 -43.61 -12.87
CA THR A 34 -12.90 -44.15 -13.56
C THR A 34 -13.89 -43.06 -13.91
N ARG A 35 -14.93 -43.37 -14.71
CA ARG A 35 -15.92 -42.38 -15.17
C ARG A 35 -16.60 -41.59 -14.03
N GLY A 36 -16.75 -42.18 -12.84
CA GLY A 36 -17.36 -41.54 -11.67
C GLY A 36 -16.38 -40.87 -10.71
N ALA A 37 -15.08 -41.10 -10.86
CA ALA A 37 -14.03 -40.52 -10.04
C ALA A 37 -12.72 -40.50 -10.83
N MET A 38 -12.35 -39.33 -11.37
CA MET A 38 -11.16 -39.15 -12.18
C MET A 38 -10.45 -37.84 -11.91
N THR A 39 -9.14 -37.89 -12.08
CA THR A 39 -8.29 -36.71 -12.26
C THR A 39 -7.83 -36.69 -13.72
N ILE A 40 -8.03 -35.55 -14.37
CA ILE A 40 -7.54 -35.30 -15.72
C ILE A 40 -6.43 -34.27 -15.62
N THR A 41 -5.21 -34.65 -15.97
CA THR A 41 -4.09 -33.72 -16.08
C THR A 41 -3.86 -33.41 -17.55
N ARG A 42 -3.82 -32.12 -17.90
CA ARG A 42 -3.59 -31.67 -19.27
C ARG A 42 -2.30 -30.86 -19.36
N TYR A 43 -1.39 -31.33 -20.19
CA TYR A 43 -0.12 -30.67 -20.53
C TYR A 43 -0.26 -29.93 -21.87
N TYR A 44 0.27 -28.71 -21.95
CA TYR A 44 0.20 -27.88 -23.16
C TYR A 44 1.57 -27.83 -23.83
N ALA A 45 1.57 -28.02 -25.16
CA ALA A 45 2.61 -27.50 -26.02
C ALA A 45 2.16 -26.12 -26.56
N SER A 46 3.10 -25.19 -26.58
CA SER A 46 3.13 -23.91 -27.28
C SER A 46 2.11 -23.73 -28.43
N MET A 47 1.38 -22.60 -28.39
CA MET A 47 0.51 -21.98 -29.43
C MET A 47 -1.00 -22.15 -29.20
N SER A 48 -1.75 -21.03 -29.19
CA SER A 48 -3.21 -21.00 -29.11
C SER A 48 -3.83 -20.33 -30.33
N SER A 49 -4.48 -21.13 -31.17
CA SER A 49 -5.58 -20.63 -31.99
C SER A 49 -6.85 -20.60 -31.13
N GLY A 50 -7.58 -19.48 -31.10
CA GLY A 50 -8.82 -19.38 -30.31
C GLY A 50 -8.68 -18.91 -28.85
N GLY A 51 -7.60 -18.20 -28.50
CA GLY A 51 -7.52 -17.45 -27.23
C GLY A 51 -7.24 -18.28 -25.97
N GLY A 52 -6.75 -19.51 -26.11
CA GLY A 52 -6.31 -20.32 -24.97
C GLY A 52 -5.00 -19.83 -24.36
N ILE A 53 -4.79 -20.17 -23.09
CA ILE A 53 -3.56 -19.83 -22.37
C ILE A 53 -2.45 -20.78 -22.79
N THR A 54 -1.38 -20.25 -23.38
CA THR A 54 -0.21 -21.03 -23.80
C THR A 54 0.72 -21.34 -22.62
N ASN A 55 1.52 -22.40 -22.75
CA ASN A 55 2.53 -22.80 -21.75
C ASN A 55 1.98 -22.95 -20.32
N ALA A 56 0.75 -23.45 -20.18
CA ALA A 56 0.09 -23.67 -18.91
C ALA A 56 -0.14 -25.18 -18.65
N GLN A 57 -0.53 -25.53 -17.43
CA GLN A 57 -1.00 -26.86 -17.08
C GLN A 57 -2.34 -26.70 -16.37
N PHE A 58 -3.29 -27.56 -16.72
CA PHE A 58 -4.63 -27.53 -16.15
C PHE A 58 -4.96 -28.92 -15.62
N THR A 59 -5.56 -28.94 -14.43
CA THR A 59 -5.98 -30.17 -13.76
C THR A 59 -7.47 -30.09 -13.52
N TYR A 60 -8.22 -31.08 -14.00
CA TYR A 60 -9.61 -31.26 -13.63
C TYR A 60 -9.70 -32.39 -12.62
N ILE A 61 -10.37 -32.13 -11.50
CA ILE A 61 -10.59 -33.12 -10.45
C ILE A 61 -12.08 -33.34 -10.34
N ASN A 62 -12.52 -34.59 -10.42
CA ASN A 62 -13.89 -35.00 -10.17
C ASN A 62 -13.91 -36.28 -9.35
N HIS A 63 -14.48 -36.23 -8.14
CA HIS A 63 -14.68 -37.38 -7.27
C HIS A 63 -16.15 -37.47 -6.80
N GLY A 64 -17.08 -36.98 -7.62
CA GLY A 64 -18.50 -36.83 -7.31
C GLY A 64 -18.88 -35.40 -6.93
N ASP A 65 -20.14 -35.04 -7.14
CA ASP A 65 -20.63 -33.65 -7.05
C ASP A 65 -20.46 -33.03 -5.65
N ALA A 66 -20.48 -33.85 -4.60
CA ALA A 66 -20.24 -33.42 -3.22
C ALA A 66 -18.77 -33.06 -2.92
N TYR A 67 -17.83 -33.34 -3.83
CA TYR A 67 -16.38 -33.17 -3.64
C TYR A 67 -15.80 -31.99 -4.44
N ALA A 68 -16.62 -30.96 -4.69
CA ALA A 68 -16.24 -29.72 -5.35
C ALA A 68 -15.45 -29.92 -6.66
N PRO A 69 -16.01 -30.67 -7.63
CA PRO A 69 -15.34 -30.94 -8.89
C PRO A 69 -15.04 -29.64 -9.65
N GLY A 70 -13.93 -29.60 -10.38
CA GLY A 70 -13.64 -28.45 -11.23
C GLY A 70 -12.21 -28.38 -11.75
N TRP A 71 -11.99 -27.38 -12.60
CA TRP A 71 -10.68 -27.06 -13.18
C TRP A 71 -9.82 -26.27 -12.18
N ARG A 72 -8.51 -26.49 -12.25
CA ARG A 72 -7.47 -25.78 -11.50
C ARG A 72 -6.32 -25.44 -12.45
N ARG A 73 -5.68 -24.30 -12.21
CA ARG A 73 -4.42 -23.89 -12.85
C ARG A 73 -3.46 -23.43 -11.76
N ASP A 74 -2.53 -24.32 -11.42
CA ASP A 74 -1.63 -24.11 -10.29
C ASP A 74 -0.61 -22.99 -10.58
N TYR A 75 -0.20 -22.31 -9.52
CA TYR A 75 0.87 -21.33 -9.62
C TYR A 75 2.24 -22.03 -9.73
N ASN A 76 3.11 -21.50 -10.58
CA ASN A 76 4.45 -22.01 -10.84
C ASN A 76 5.37 -20.88 -11.35
N THR A 77 6.60 -21.21 -11.76
CA THR A 77 7.59 -20.22 -12.24
C THR A 77 7.15 -19.43 -13.47
N LYS A 78 6.16 -19.91 -14.25
CA LYS A 78 5.56 -19.23 -15.40
C LYS A 78 4.18 -18.63 -15.09
N ASN A 79 3.38 -19.28 -14.24
CA ASN A 79 2.10 -18.77 -13.75
C ASN A 79 2.28 -18.28 -12.30
N GLN A 80 2.82 -17.08 -12.13
CA GLN A 80 3.14 -16.56 -10.79
C GLN A 80 1.89 -16.20 -10.00
N GLN A 81 1.96 -16.29 -8.67
CA GLN A 81 0.94 -15.71 -7.80
C GLN A 81 0.92 -14.19 -7.95
N PRO A 82 -0.25 -13.55 -7.92
CA PRO A 82 -0.30 -12.10 -7.87
C PRO A 82 0.42 -11.61 -6.62
N ALA A 83 1.17 -10.51 -6.74
CA ALA A 83 1.94 -9.92 -5.63
C ALA A 83 1.03 -9.51 -4.45
N PHE A 84 -0.25 -9.30 -4.71
CA PHE A 84 -1.29 -9.11 -3.69
C PHE A 84 -2.31 -10.22 -3.88
N ALA A 85 -2.63 -10.95 -2.81
CA ALA A 85 -3.79 -11.83 -2.84
C ALA A 85 -5.04 -11.01 -3.24
N LEU A 86 -6.08 -11.65 -3.77
CA LEU A 86 -7.37 -10.97 -4.03
C LEU A 86 -8.02 -10.39 -2.75
N GLY A 87 -7.39 -10.60 -1.59
CA GLY A 87 -7.72 -10.03 -0.30
C GLY A 87 -6.51 -10.12 0.63
N GLN A 88 -6.74 -10.57 1.87
CA GLN A 88 -5.69 -10.73 2.87
C GLN A 88 -4.66 -11.81 2.48
N THR A 89 -3.39 -11.50 2.67
CA THR A 89 -2.26 -12.43 2.61
C THR A 89 -2.11 -13.11 3.97
N GLY A 90 -2.30 -14.43 4.01
CA GLY A 90 -2.17 -15.22 5.24
C GLY A 90 -3.27 -14.94 6.27
N SER A 91 -3.04 -15.34 7.52
CA SER A 91 -3.91 -15.02 8.67
C SER A 91 -3.51 -13.70 9.34
N ARG A 92 -4.37 -13.14 10.20
CA ARG A 92 -4.07 -11.94 10.97
C ARG A 92 -2.77 -12.13 11.77
N VAL A 93 -1.86 -11.17 11.67
CA VAL A 93 -0.60 -11.18 12.43
C VAL A 93 -0.77 -10.55 13.81
N ALA A 94 0.08 -10.96 14.75
CA ALA A 94 -0.08 -10.64 16.18
C ALA A 94 0.06 -9.15 16.54
N ASN A 95 0.76 -8.36 15.72
CA ASN A 95 0.89 -6.92 15.91
C ASN A 95 1.30 -6.22 14.61
N ASP A 96 1.27 -4.88 14.60
CA ASP A 96 1.67 -4.03 13.48
C ASP A 96 3.16 -4.10 13.10
N LYS A 97 4.01 -4.79 13.87
CA LYS A 97 5.42 -5.03 13.56
C LYS A 97 5.72 -6.46 13.11
N ALA A 98 4.73 -7.35 13.13
CA ALA A 98 4.93 -8.77 12.89
C ALA A 98 5.16 -9.14 11.41
N VAL A 99 4.73 -8.30 10.47
CA VAL A 99 5.04 -8.51 9.04
C VAL A 99 6.52 -8.23 8.81
N GLY A 100 7.30 -9.28 8.60
CA GLY A 100 8.75 -9.20 8.38
C GLY A 100 9.12 -8.51 7.07
N TRP A 101 10.28 -7.86 7.03
CA TRP A 101 10.76 -7.15 5.84
C TRP A 101 11.08 -8.07 4.65
N ASN A 102 11.35 -9.34 4.94
CA ASN A 102 11.72 -10.38 3.99
C ASN A 102 10.55 -11.30 3.62
N TRP A 103 9.32 -10.95 4.01
CA TRP A 103 8.13 -11.70 3.65
C TRP A 103 7.74 -11.44 2.20
N ASN A 104 6.92 -12.31 1.62
CA ASN A 104 6.39 -12.06 0.28
C ASN A 104 5.58 -10.76 0.27
N SER A 105 5.59 -10.05 -0.86
CA SER A 105 4.68 -8.93 -1.07
C SER A 105 3.23 -9.36 -0.80
N GLY A 106 2.41 -8.44 -0.29
CA GLY A 106 1.05 -8.78 0.08
C GLY A 106 0.30 -7.70 0.86
N VAL A 107 -0.96 -8.01 1.20
CA VAL A 107 -1.84 -7.19 2.03
C VAL A 107 -2.07 -7.94 3.34
N TYR A 108 -1.53 -7.45 4.44
CA TYR A 108 -1.59 -8.13 5.73
C TYR A 108 -2.58 -7.44 6.67
N ASP A 109 -3.28 -8.21 7.49
CA ASP A 109 -4.12 -7.72 8.59
C ASP A 109 -3.34 -7.87 9.90
N ALA A 110 -3.15 -6.78 10.64
CA ALA A 110 -2.37 -6.77 11.87
C ALA A 110 -3.21 -6.32 13.05
N ASP A 111 -3.16 -7.06 14.16
CA ASP A 111 -3.78 -6.67 15.42
C ASP A 111 -3.09 -5.43 16.00
N ILE A 112 -3.85 -4.49 16.56
CA ILE A 112 -3.31 -3.32 17.27
C ILE A 112 -3.98 -3.15 18.65
N SER A 113 -4.43 -4.26 19.26
CA SER A 113 -5.11 -4.32 20.55
C SER A 113 -6.47 -3.60 20.55
N GLY A 114 -7.52 -4.37 20.27
CA GLY A 114 -8.90 -3.86 20.21
C GLY A 114 -9.31 -3.28 18.84
N ALA A 115 -8.40 -3.29 17.86
CA ALA A 115 -8.66 -2.99 16.47
C ALA A 115 -7.67 -3.73 15.56
N SER A 116 -7.79 -3.54 14.24
CA SER A 116 -6.77 -3.98 13.30
C SER A 116 -6.39 -2.89 12.31
N THR A 117 -5.24 -3.08 11.68
CA THR A 117 -4.69 -2.18 10.68
C THR A 117 -4.32 -2.97 9.44
N LEU A 118 -4.47 -2.34 8.27
CA LEU A 118 -4.02 -2.89 7.01
C LEU A 118 -2.53 -2.55 6.82
N ILE A 119 -1.72 -3.54 6.45
CA ILE A 119 -0.32 -3.35 6.06
C ILE A 119 -0.14 -3.77 4.60
N LEU A 120 0.16 -2.81 3.73
CA LEU A 120 0.68 -3.11 2.39
C LEU A 120 2.17 -3.35 2.51
N HIS A 121 2.64 -4.51 2.09
CA HIS A 121 4.06 -4.84 2.06
C HIS A 121 4.51 -5.07 0.62
N PHE A 122 5.47 -4.27 0.19
CA PHE A 122 6.18 -4.45 -1.07
C PHE A 122 7.58 -4.95 -0.75
N ASN A 123 7.95 -6.09 -1.32
CA ASN A 123 9.27 -6.68 -1.21
C ASN A 123 9.72 -7.13 -2.59
N MET A 124 10.78 -6.51 -3.10
CA MET A 124 11.45 -6.89 -4.35
C MET A 124 12.69 -7.76 -4.12
N ASN A 125 13.07 -7.96 -2.86
CA ASN A 125 14.19 -8.79 -2.40
C ASN A 125 15.54 -8.46 -3.09
N ALA A 126 15.74 -7.18 -3.42
CA ALA A 126 16.91 -6.70 -4.15
C ALA A 126 17.20 -5.22 -3.85
N GLY A 127 18.47 -4.82 -4.00
CA GLY A 127 18.94 -3.45 -3.79
C GLY A 127 19.01 -3.03 -2.32
N SER A 128 19.57 -1.85 -2.06
CA SER A 128 19.77 -1.31 -0.69
C SER A 128 18.47 -1.04 0.07
N CYS A 129 17.35 -0.91 -0.63
CA CYS A 129 16.01 -0.79 -0.07
C CYS A 129 15.12 -1.90 -0.65
N PRO A 130 15.21 -3.14 -0.12
CA PRO A 130 14.52 -4.29 -0.72
C PRO A 130 13.02 -4.29 -0.44
N ALA A 131 12.56 -3.58 0.60
CA ALA A 131 11.17 -3.57 0.99
C ALA A 131 10.70 -2.25 1.59
N VAL A 132 9.41 -1.98 1.39
CA VAL A 132 8.67 -0.89 2.03
C VAL A 132 7.35 -1.43 2.56
N GLN A 133 6.91 -0.87 3.68
CA GLN A 133 5.57 -1.10 4.19
C GLN A 133 4.80 0.20 4.32
N PHE A 134 3.50 0.11 4.07
CA PHE A 134 2.52 1.13 4.39
C PHE A 134 1.53 0.55 5.39
N ARG A 135 1.32 1.22 6.52
CA ARG A 135 0.30 0.86 7.50
C ARG A 135 -0.83 1.88 7.42
N VAL A 136 -2.06 1.41 7.28
CA VAL A 136 -3.26 2.25 7.17
C VAL A 136 -4.26 1.87 8.26
N ASN A 137 -4.59 2.84 9.10
CA ASN A 137 -5.61 2.68 10.14
C ASN A 137 -7.02 2.92 9.57
N TYR A 138 -8.01 2.25 10.16
CA TYR A 138 -9.43 2.43 9.81
C TYR A 138 -9.89 3.89 10.01
N LYS A 139 -10.99 4.28 9.36
CA LYS A 139 -11.59 5.64 9.44
C LYS A 139 -10.62 6.78 9.11
N ASN A 140 -9.66 6.54 8.21
CA ASN A 140 -8.60 7.51 7.87
C ASN A 140 -7.77 7.95 9.09
N GLY A 141 -7.60 7.07 10.09
CA GLY A 141 -6.87 7.33 11.34
C GLY A 141 -5.34 7.35 11.19
N GLY A 142 -4.82 7.74 10.03
CA GLY A 142 -3.39 7.82 9.72
C GLY A 142 -2.92 6.80 8.67
N ILE A 143 -1.93 7.23 7.89
CA ILE A 143 -1.16 6.40 6.95
C ILE A 143 0.29 6.53 7.38
N PHE A 144 0.95 5.40 7.62
CA PHE A 144 2.33 5.33 8.07
C PHE A 144 3.16 4.55 7.06
N TYR A 145 4.47 4.76 7.05
CA TYR A 145 5.41 4.01 6.26
C TYR A 145 6.68 3.68 7.02
N ARG A 146 7.40 2.67 6.54
CA ARG A 146 8.78 2.36 6.90
C ARG A 146 9.45 1.59 5.78
N SER A 147 10.76 1.70 5.66
CA SER A 147 11.57 1.00 4.66
C SER A 147 12.57 0.08 5.33
N ALA A 148 12.90 -1.01 4.66
CA ALA A 148 13.96 -1.92 5.09
C ALA A 148 15.27 -1.59 4.39
N ARG A 149 16.39 -1.85 5.06
CA ARG A 149 17.73 -1.88 4.46
C ARG A 149 18.12 -3.31 4.12
N ASP A 150 18.87 -3.46 3.03
CA ASP A 150 19.41 -4.72 2.54
C ASP A 150 20.09 -5.55 3.64
N GLY A 151 19.53 -6.73 3.95
CA GLY A 151 20.11 -7.65 4.93
C GLY A 151 19.95 -7.26 6.41
N TYR A 152 19.53 -6.02 6.71
CA TYR A 152 19.34 -5.52 8.08
C TYR A 152 17.87 -5.39 8.49
N GLY A 153 16.96 -5.24 7.53
CA GLY A 153 15.53 -5.09 7.80
C GLY A 153 15.11 -3.68 8.14
N PHE A 154 14.02 -3.51 8.91
CA PHE A 154 13.50 -2.19 9.28
C PHE A 154 14.41 -1.53 10.32
N GLU A 155 15.22 -0.56 9.90
CA GLU A 155 16.13 0.19 10.79
C GLU A 155 15.40 1.31 11.56
N ALA A 156 14.22 1.73 11.08
CA ALA A 156 13.38 2.75 11.69
C ALA A 156 11.96 2.23 11.94
N ASP A 157 11.30 2.79 12.95
CA ASP A 157 9.90 2.54 13.24
C ASP A 157 8.97 3.28 12.26
N TRP A 158 7.66 3.08 12.41
CA TRP A 158 6.63 3.75 11.61
C TRP A 158 6.75 5.28 11.62
N SER A 159 6.74 5.86 10.43
CA SER A 159 6.66 7.32 10.22
C SER A 159 5.33 7.67 9.56
N GLU A 160 4.63 8.70 10.05
CA GLU A 160 3.31 9.09 9.55
C GLU A 160 3.40 10.01 8.31
N PHE A 161 2.56 9.78 7.31
CA PHE A 161 2.26 10.74 6.25
C PHE A 161 1.25 11.78 6.76
N TYR A 162 1.66 13.04 6.77
CA TYR A 162 0.75 14.14 7.05
C TYR A 162 -0.08 14.46 5.79
N THR A 163 -1.32 13.98 5.76
CA THR A 163 -2.32 14.44 4.77
C THR A 163 -3.01 15.70 5.27
N THR A 164 -3.51 16.54 4.36
CA THR A 164 -4.05 17.88 4.65
C THR A 164 -5.37 17.91 5.43
N THR A 165 -5.79 16.82 6.07
CA THR A 165 -6.87 16.84 7.05
C THR A 165 -6.45 17.82 8.16
N PRO A 166 -7.16 18.95 8.36
CA PRO A 166 -6.61 20.07 9.09
C PRO A 166 -6.57 19.73 10.58
N ASN A 167 -5.39 19.35 11.06
CA ASN A 167 -5.08 19.38 12.48
C ASN A 167 -5.11 20.86 12.92
N PRO A 168 -5.96 21.27 13.88
CA PRO A 168 -6.03 22.64 14.37
C PRO A 168 -4.68 23.16 14.87
N LEU A 169 -3.79 22.25 15.30
CA LEU A 169 -2.44 22.57 15.77
C LEU A 169 -1.51 23.13 14.66
N ARG A 170 -1.78 22.83 13.38
CA ARG A 170 -0.99 23.37 12.26
C ARG A 170 -1.35 24.81 11.92
N GLY A 171 -2.60 25.21 12.16
CA GLY A 171 -3.01 26.61 12.16
C GLY A 171 -2.24 27.40 13.22
N MET A 172 -2.09 26.83 14.43
CA MET A 172 -1.34 27.45 15.52
C MET A 172 0.15 27.59 15.22
N LEU A 173 0.82 26.56 14.67
CA LEU A 173 2.27 26.65 14.40
C LEU A 173 2.62 27.69 13.32
N VAL A 174 1.78 27.80 12.27
CA VAL A 174 1.94 28.85 11.25
C VAL A 174 1.59 30.23 11.83
N HIS A 175 0.61 30.32 12.72
CA HIS A 175 0.22 31.57 13.40
C HIS A 175 1.31 32.06 14.38
N ILE A 176 1.90 31.17 15.17
CA ILE A 176 3.01 31.46 16.11
C ILE A 176 4.23 31.97 15.35
N ARG A 177 4.59 31.33 14.23
CA ARG A 177 5.73 31.79 13.42
C ARG A 177 5.49 33.17 12.82
N ARG A 178 4.25 33.50 12.44
CA ARG A 178 3.87 34.85 11.97
C ARG A 178 3.87 35.88 13.10
N GLN A 179 3.30 35.56 14.26
CA GLN A 179 3.29 36.47 15.41
C GLN A 179 4.70 36.81 15.92
N ASN A 180 5.62 35.83 15.99
CA ASN A 180 7.00 36.09 16.40
C ASN A 180 7.75 36.99 15.40
N VAL A 181 7.48 36.87 14.10
CA VAL A 181 8.06 37.78 13.08
C VAL A 181 7.49 39.19 13.22
N THR A 182 6.19 39.35 13.46
CA THR A 182 5.55 40.67 13.64
C THR A 182 5.98 41.34 14.95
N GLN A 183 6.08 40.59 16.06
CA GLN A 183 6.61 41.07 17.34
C GLN A 183 8.08 41.48 17.23
N GLY A 184 8.91 40.68 16.56
CA GLY A 184 10.32 41.01 16.31
C GLY A 184 10.49 42.29 15.49
N LEU A 185 9.69 42.46 14.43
CA LEU A 185 9.67 43.70 13.63
C LEU A 185 9.25 44.92 14.46
N LEU A 186 8.21 44.80 15.29
CA LEU A 186 7.76 45.88 16.17
C LEU A 186 8.83 46.29 17.19
N GLN A 187 9.58 45.33 17.76
CA GLN A 187 10.67 45.63 18.67
C GLN A 187 11.84 46.33 17.96
N VAL A 188 12.19 45.93 16.74
CA VAL A 188 13.23 46.60 15.93
C VAL A 188 12.81 48.02 15.56
N PHE A 189 11.54 48.23 15.19
CA PHE A 189 11.00 49.57 14.95
C PHE A 189 11.02 50.44 16.22
N ALA A 190 10.61 49.90 17.37
CA ALA A 190 10.65 50.62 18.64
C ALA A 190 12.08 51.01 19.03
N TRP A 191 13.06 50.11 18.85
CA TRP A 191 14.48 50.41 19.08
C TRP A 191 15.01 51.49 18.16
N ALA A 192 14.70 51.42 16.85
CA ALA A 192 15.12 52.43 15.88
C ALA A 192 14.53 53.81 16.21
N VAL A 193 13.26 53.86 16.61
CA VAL A 193 12.57 55.10 17.03
C VAL A 193 13.19 55.67 18.30
N CYS A 194 13.46 54.85 19.31
CA CYS A 194 14.16 55.29 20.53
C CYS A 194 15.59 55.81 20.24
N HIS A 195 16.29 55.22 19.28
CA HIS A 195 17.63 55.67 18.86
C HIS A 195 17.56 57.03 18.15
N LEU A 196 16.59 57.23 17.26
CA LEU A 196 16.33 58.52 16.58
C LEU A 196 16.02 59.64 17.59
N PHE A 197 15.18 59.36 18.60
CA PHE A 197 14.90 60.32 19.67
C PHE A 197 16.12 60.63 20.55
N ARG A 198 16.98 59.64 20.82
CA ARG A 198 18.22 59.83 21.61
C ARG A 198 19.24 60.74 20.89
N HIS A 199 19.20 60.80 19.56
CA HIS A 199 20.05 61.67 18.74
C HIS A 199 19.38 63.00 18.34
N GLY A 200 18.24 63.35 18.95
CA GLY A 200 17.55 64.62 18.71
C GLY A 200 16.90 64.72 17.32
N MET A 201 16.77 63.59 16.60
CA MET A 201 16.19 63.53 15.27
C MET A 201 14.69 63.21 15.42
N VAL A 202 13.84 64.25 15.38
CA VAL A 202 12.38 64.06 15.27
C VAL A 202 12.02 64.01 13.78
N PRO A 203 11.46 62.89 13.28
CA PRO A 203 11.00 62.82 11.89
C PRO A 203 9.91 63.88 11.66
N ALA A 204 10.13 64.76 10.67
CA ALA A 204 9.15 65.77 10.28
C ALA A 204 7.89 65.07 9.73
N GLY A 205 6.83 65.00 10.55
CA GLY A 205 5.55 64.37 10.18
C GLY A 205 4.76 63.73 11.33
N LEU A 206 5.32 63.58 12.53
CA LEU A 206 4.66 62.89 13.66
C LEU A 206 4.00 63.83 14.70
N THR A 207 3.95 65.13 14.46
CA THR A 207 3.26 66.08 15.35
C THR A 207 1.76 65.99 15.15
N GLY A 208 1.09 65.04 15.83
CA GLY A 208 -0.37 65.07 15.93
C GLY A 208 -1.12 63.78 16.29
N GLN A 209 -0.49 62.60 16.31
CA GLN A 209 -1.21 61.38 16.70
C GLN A 209 -0.63 60.76 17.98
N VAL A 210 -1.41 60.84 19.05
CA VAL A 210 -1.20 60.08 20.29
C VAL A 210 -1.23 58.59 19.94
N MET A 211 -0.07 57.96 19.95
CA MET A 211 0.05 56.52 19.71
C MET A 211 -0.45 55.78 20.97
N SER A 212 -1.75 55.51 21.05
CA SER A 212 -2.30 54.62 22.09
C SER A 212 -2.02 53.17 21.69
N LEU A 213 -0.90 52.63 22.15
CA LEU A 213 -0.59 51.21 22.02
C LEU A 213 -1.42 50.43 23.05
N ARG A 214 -2.65 50.06 22.71
CA ARG A 214 -3.42 49.09 23.51
C ARG A 214 -2.87 47.68 23.25
N VAL A 215 -2.03 47.19 24.15
CA VAL A 215 -1.67 45.78 24.22
C VAL A 215 -2.83 45.04 24.90
N GLN A 216 -3.65 44.32 24.13
CA GLN A 216 -4.55 43.31 24.72
C GLN A 216 -3.75 42.02 24.94
N LEU A 217 -3.41 41.75 26.20
CA LEU A 217 -2.99 40.42 26.64
C LEU A 217 -4.26 39.56 26.80
N THR A 218 -4.56 38.71 25.83
CA THR A 218 -5.52 37.62 26.04
C THR A 218 -4.80 36.49 26.78
N GLU A 219 -5.07 36.36 28.09
CA GLU A 219 -4.72 35.16 28.84
C GLU A 219 -5.49 33.97 28.26
N THR A 220 -4.76 32.96 27.79
CA THR A 220 -5.33 31.68 27.43
C THR A 220 -5.26 30.79 28.66
N VAL A 221 -6.37 30.68 29.40
CA VAL A 221 -6.48 29.73 30.51
C VAL A 221 -6.57 28.33 29.90
N MET A 222 -5.54 27.50 30.15
CA MET A 222 -5.59 26.07 29.83
C MET A 222 -6.35 25.34 30.94
N ASN A 223 -7.47 24.71 30.58
CA ASN A 223 -8.05 23.58 31.31
C ASN A 223 -7.81 22.31 30.49
#